data_AF-A0A969GU67-F1
#
_entry.id   AF-A0A969GU67-F1
#
_cell.length_a   1.000
_cell.length_b   1.000
_cell.length_c   1.000
_cell.angle_alpha   90.00
_cell.angle_beta   90.00
_cell.angle_gamma   90.00
#
_symmetry.space_group_name_H-M   'P 1'
#
loop_
_entity.id
_entity.type
_entity.pdbx_description
1 polymer ?
#
loop_
_entity_poly.entity_id
_entity_poly.type
_entity_poly.pdbx_seq_one_letter_code
_entity_poly.pdbx_strand_id
1 'polypeptide(L)' 'MSYFKDENILHLIISPEPEARSIEISPNVAAELNAAGNLIRVEILNASTYMRDFILESIQGRFIGLISSNG' A
#
# COMPACT_ATOMS: atom_id res chain seq x y z
N MET A 1 -0.61 -11.82 -1.90
CA MET A 1 -1.20 -10.78 -1.04
C MET A 1 -1.83 -11.46 0.16
N SER A 2 -1.56 -10.96 1.36
CA SER A 2 -2.08 -11.52 2.61
C SER A 2 -2.59 -10.40 3.51
N TYR A 3 -3.83 -10.49 3.97
CA TYR A 3 -4.40 -9.55 4.93
C TYR A 3 -4.48 -10.23 6.29
N PHE A 4 -3.83 -9.61 7.28
CA PHE A 4 -3.78 -10.04 8.67
C PHE A 4 -4.79 -9.22 9.44
N LYS A 5 -5.97 -9.82 9.67
CA LYS A 5 -7.15 -9.10 10.15
C LYS A 5 -6.98 -8.54 11.55
N ASP A 6 -6.38 -9.31 12.45
CA ASP A 6 -6.28 -8.95 13.86
C ASP A 6 -5.26 -7.83 14.08
N GLU A 7 -4.22 -7.79 13.23
CA GLU A 7 -3.19 -6.77 13.19
C GLU A 7 -3.59 -5.56 12.32
N ASN A 8 -4.62 -5.71 11.47
CA ASN A 8 -5.03 -4.73 10.46
C ASN A 8 -3.88 -4.35 9.51
N ILE A 9 -3.15 -5.37 9.03
CA ILE A 9 -1.98 -5.22 8.15
C ILE A 9 -2.23 -5.92 6.82
N LEU A 10 -1.83 -5.29 5.72
CA LEU A 10 -1.86 -5.87 4.37
C LEU A 10 -0.43 -6.03 3.83
N HIS A 11 -0.09 -7.25 3.45
CA HIS A 11 1.18 -7.58 2.78
C HIS A 11 0.98 -7.81 1.29
N LEU A 12 1.62 -6.97 0.48
CA LEU A 12 1.77 -7.17 -0.96
C LEU A 12 3.11 -7.87 -1.21
N ILE A 13 3.06 -9.20 -1.30
CA ILE A 13 4.25 -10.06 -1.45
C ILE A 13 4.71 -10.08 -2.92
N ILE A 14 5.98 -9.72 -3.14
CA ILE A 14 6.66 -9.74 -4.45
C ILE A 14 7.61 -10.94 -4.53
N SER A 15 8.34 -11.22 -3.45
CA SER A 15 9.26 -12.36 -3.32
C SER A 15 9.06 -13.07 -1.97
N PRO A 16 9.20 -14.41 -1.90
CA PRO A 16 9.14 -15.16 -0.64
C PRO A 16 10.43 -15.09 0.17
N GLU A 17 11.45 -14.37 -0.30
CA GLU A 17 12.72 -14.21 0.40
C GLU A 17 12.54 -13.61 1.80
N PRO A 18 13.48 -13.88 2.73
CA PRO A 18 13.46 -13.27 4.05
C PRO A 18 13.64 -11.76 4.00
N GLU A 19 12.89 -11.06 4.85
CA GLU A 19 13.12 -9.65 5.12
C GLU A 19 14.45 -9.47 5.87
N ALA A 20 15.23 -8.47 5.45
CA ALA A 20 16.40 -8.01 6.17
C ALA A 20 16.26 -6.55 6.65
N ARG A 21 15.40 -5.75 6.02
CA ARG A 21 15.19 -4.33 6.34
C ARG A 21 13.79 -3.88 5.94
N SER A 22 13.16 -3.06 6.77
CA SER A 22 11.94 -2.33 6.44
C SER A 22 12.19 -0.81 6.42
N ILE A 23 11.64 -0.12 5.44
CA ILE A 23 11.76 1.33 5.27
C ILE A 23 10.36 1.92 5.07
N GLU A 24 9.93 2.83 5.94
CA GLU A 24 8.69 3.59 5.71
C GLU A 24 8.87 4.52 4.50
N ILE A 25 8.03 4.33 3.48
CA ILE A 25 8.06 5.11 2.22
C ILE A 25 6.95 6.16 2.15
N SER A 26 5.89 5.97 2.94
CA SER A 26 4.83 6.95 3.19
C SER A 26 4.10 6.58 4.49
N PRO A 27 3.27 7.47 5.06
CA PRO A 27 2.57 7.16 6.30
C PRO A 27 1.79 5.85 6.20
N ASN A 28 2.09 4.92 7.11
CA ASN A 28 1.51 3.57 7.16
C ASN A 28 1.92 2.62 6.01
N VAL A 29 2.88 2.98 5.15
CA VAL A 29 3.36 2.10 4.08
C VAL A 29 4.86 1.92 4.18
N ALA A 30 5.30 0.67 4.26
CA ALA A 30 6.70 0.30 4.30
C ALA A 30 7.11 -0.59 3.13
N ALA A 31 8.31 -0.35 2.62
CA ALA A 31 9.01 -1.22 1.69
C ALA A 31 9.91 -2.17 2.50
N GLU A 32 9.64 -3.47 2.40
CA GLU A 32 10.50 -4.50 2.97
C GLU A 32 11.48 -5.02 1.92
N LEU A 33 12.74 -5.08 2.29
CA LEU A 33 13.86 -5.42 1.43
C LEU A 33 14.58 -6.65 1.94
N ASN A 34 15.12 -7.46 1.02
CA ASN A 34 16.04 -8.54 1.37
C ASN A 34 17.44 -7.98 1.70
N ALA A 35 18.38 -8.88 2.06
CA ALA A 35 19.76 -8.52 2.41
C ALA A 35 20.55 -7.87 1.25
N ALA A 36 20.14 -8.08 0.00
CA ALA A 36 20.72 -7.43 -1.18
C ALA A 36 20.13 -6.03 -1.44
N GLY A 37 19.11 -5.62 -0.67
CA GLY A 37 18.40 -4.35 -0.86
C GLY A 37 17.28 -4.42 -1.91
N ASN A 38 16.93 -5.61 -2.41
CA ASN A 38 15.83 -5.77 -3.36
C ASN A 38 14.48 -5.74 -2.64
N LEU A 39 13.49 -5.10 -3.24
CA LEU A 39 12.12 -5.07 -2.73
C LEU A 39 11.48 -6.46 -2.78
N ILE A 40 10.98 -6.93 -1.64
CA ILE A 40 10.33 -8.24 -1.51
C ILE A 40 8.87 -8.15 -1.07
N ARG A 41 8.48 -7.07 -0.39
CA ARG A 41 7.12 -6.86 0.10
C ARG A 41 6.84 -5.38 0.29
N VAL A 42 5.59 -5.00 0.07
CA VAL A 42 5.06 -3.73 0.58
C VAL A 42 4.10 -4.06 1.71
N GLU A 43 4.36 -3.49 2.87
CA GLU A 43 3.51 -3.59 4.05
C GLU A 43 2.68 -2.32 4.18
N ILE A 44 1.37 -2.49 4.38
CA ILE A 44 0.45 -1.39 4.66
C ILE A 44 -0.15 -1.64 6.05
N LEU A 45 0.16 -0.75 6.99
CA LEU A 45 -0.42 -0.70 8.33
C LEU A 45 -1.77 0.01 8.28
N ASN A 46 -2.62 -0.20 9.30
CA ASN A 46 -3.96 0.36 9.34
C ASN A 46 -4.74 0.10 8.03
N ALA A 47 -4.55 -1.08 7.45
CA ALA A 47 -4.80 -1.34 6.04
C ALA A 47 -6.24 -1.08 5.62
N SER A 48 -7.20 -1.40 6.48
CA SER A 48 -8.62 -1.11 6.22
C SER A 48 -8.90 0.38 6.00
N THR A 49 -8.37 1.24 6.88
CA THR A 49 -8.51 2.70 6.79
C THR A 49 -7.75 3.22 5.57
N TYR A 50 -6.49 2.80 5.40
CA TYR A 50 -5.66 3.24 4.28
C TYR A 50 -6.32 2.92 2.93
N MET A 51 -6.79 1.69 2.75
CA MET A 51 -7.41 1.25 1.50
C MET A 51 -8.73 1.98 1.24
N ARG A 52 -9.57 2.18 2.27
CA ARG A 52 -10.81 2.95 2.15
C ARG A 52 -10.51 4.37 1.66
N ASP A 53 -9.59 5.05 2.32
CA ASP A 53 -9.28 6.45 2.04
C ASP A 53 -8.66 6.58 0.63
N PHE A 54 -7.70 5.71 0.30
CA PHE A 54 -7.11 5.65 -1.04
C PHE A 54 -8.15 5.43 -2.15
N ILE A 55 -9.11 4.51 -1.95
CA ILE A 55 -10.18 4.26 -2.93
C ILE A 55 -11.07 5.49 -3.09
N LEU A 56 -11.49 6.12 -1.98
CA LEU A 56 -12.37 7.29 -2.00
C LEU A 56 -11.68 8.49 -2.69
N GLU A 57 -10.43 8.76 -2.37
CA GLU A 57 -9.63 9.81 -3.03
C GLU A 57 -9.47 9.54 -4.53
N SER A 58 -9.19 8.29 -4.90
CA SER A 58 -9.03 7.90 -6.31
C SER A 58 -10.33 8.05 -7.11
N ILE A 59 -11.48 7.74 -6.49
CA ILE A 59 -12.81 7.97 -7.07
C ILE A 59 -13.09 9.47 -7.23
N GLN A 60 -12.82 10.27 -6.20
CA GLN A 60 -13.02 11.72 -6.25
C GLN A 60 -12.17 12.36 -7.35
N GLY A 61 -10.89 12.00 -7.47
CA GLY A 61 -10.01 12.49 -8.54
C GLY A 61 -10.52 12.14 -9.94
N ARG A 62 -11.00 10.90 -10.14
CA ARG A 62 -11.65 10.49 -11.41
C ARG A 62 -12.91 11.30 -11.69
N PHE A 63 -13.75 11.52 -10.67
CA PHE A 63 -14.98 12.30 -10.82
C PHE A 63 -14.68 13.75 -11.22
N ILE A 64 -13.69 14.39 -10.59
CA ILE A 64 -13.22 15.73 -10.97
C ILE A 64 -12.76 15.76 -12.43
N GLY A 65 -11.97 14.77 -12.86
CA GLY A 65 -11.54 14.66 -14.25
C GLY A 65 -12.71 14.61 -15.24
N LEU A 66 -13.78 13.86 -14.91
CA LEU A 66 -14.97 13.72 -15.75
C LEU A 66 -15.82 15.00 -15.82
N ILE A 67 -15.95 15.74 -14.71
CA ILE A 67 -16.68 17.02 -14.72
C ILE A 67 -15.88 18.11 -15.46
N SER A 68 -14.55 18.09 -15.36
CA SER A 68 -13.68 19.08 -16.01
C SER A 68 -13.48 18.81 -17.50
N SER A 69 -13.66 17.57 -17.99
CA SER A 69 -13.55 17.25 -19.42
C SER A 69 -14.83 17.51 -20.22
N ASN A 70 -15.96 17.75 -19.55
CA ASN A 70 -17.28 17.95 -20.16
C ASN A 70 -17.76 19.42 -20.10
N GLY A 71 -16.87 20.36 -19.76
CA GLY A 71 -17.12 21.80 -19.69
C GLY A 71 -16.43 22.59 -20.80
#